data_AF-A0A6J7F9T1-F1
#
_entry.id   AF-A0A6J7F9T1-F1
#
_cell.length_a   1.000
_cell.length_b   1.000
_cell.length_c   1.000
_cell.angle_alpha   90.00
_cell.angle_beta   90.00
_cell.angle_gamma   90.00
#
_symmetry.space_group_name_H-M   'P 1'
#
loop_
_entity.id
_entity.type
_entity.pdbx_description
1 polymer ?
#
loop_
_entity_poly.entity_id
_entity_poly.type
_entity_poly.pdbx_seq_one_letter_code
_entity_poly.pdbx_strand_id
1 'polypeptide(L)'
;MPITSRPGDDLRGRAHQLRRTAGAIDDSGADGLYRRAGVDTWMGPTAARCLDELTTARRQLHEAAEALRRTARQLDQRADQADALTRLTTARGLPT
;
A
#
# COMPACT_ATOMS: atom_id res chain seq x y z
N MET A 1 -3.18 8.01 30.86
CA MET A 1 -1.77 8.29 30.55
C MET A 1 -1.65 8.60 29.07
N PRO A 2 -1.04 9.73 28.64
CA PRO A 2 -0.81 9.93 27.23
C PRO A 2 0.37 9.04 26.82
N ILE A 3 0.12 8.05 25.98
CA ILE A 3 1.21 7.40 25.25
C ILE A 3 1.58 8.44 24.18
N THR A 4 2.54 9.32 24.47
CA THR A 4 3.12 10.21 23.46
C THR A 4 3.88 9.31 22.49
N SER A 5 3.17 8.83 21.46
CA SER A 5 3.74 8.04 20.38
C SER A 5 4.92 8.81 19.80
N ARG A 6 6.08 8.17 19.70
CA ARG A 6 7.24 8.84 19.10
C ARG A 6 6.91 9.12 17.63
N PRO A 7 7.37 10.25 17.07
CA PRO A 7 7.10 10.59 15.67
C PRO A 7 7.46 9.46 14.68
N GLY A 8 8.50 8.67 14.95
CA GLY A 8 8.86 7.50 14.15
C GLY A 8 7.84 6.36 14.21
N ASP A 9 7.21 6.13 15.37
CA ASP A 9 6.23 5.06 15.57
C ASP A 9 4.92 5.35 14.83
N ASP A 10 4.49 6.62 14.80
CA ASP A 10 3.32 7.04 14.02
C ASP A 10 3.52 6.84 12.50
N LEU A 11 4.72 7.16 12.00
CA LEU A 11 5.06 6.96 10.60
C LEU A 11 5.08 5.47 10.22
N ARG A 12 5.64 4.62 11.08
CA ARG A 12 5.62 3.16 10.91
C ARG A 12 4.21 2.58 10.99
N GLY A 13 3.37 3.07 11.90
CA GLY A 13 1.97 2.68 12.00
C GLY A 13 1.20 2.97 10.70
N ARG A 14 1.41 4.16 10.12
CA ARG A 14 0.83 4.51 8.81
C ARG A 14 1.39 3.66 7.68
N ALA A 15 2.70 3.43 7.64
CA ALA A 15 3.33 2.56 6.63
C ALA A 15 2.76 1.13 6.67
N HIS A 16 2.59 0.57 7.87
CA HIS A 16 1.96 -0.72 8.09
C HIS A 16 0.50 -0.75 7.58
N GLN A 17 -0.27 0.31 7.86
CA GLN A 17 -1.64 0.41 7.36
C GLN A 17 -1.70 0.46 5.83
N LEU A 18 -0.81 1.20 5.17
CA LEU A 18 -0.73 1.25 3.70
C LEU A 18 -0.38 -0.13 3.10
N ARG A 19 0.53 -0.89 3.73
CA ARG A 19 0.85 -2.26 3.32
C ARG A 19 -0.34 -3.20 3.44
N ARG A 20 -1.10 -3.11 4.55
CA ARG A 20 -2.32 -3.91 4.73
C ARG A 20 -3.35 -3.60 3.65
N THR A 21 -3.57 -2.32 3.34
CA THR A 21 -4.47 -1.92 2.27
C THR A 21 -4.00 -2.44 0.90
N ALA A 22 -2.69 -2.37 0.61
CA ALA A 22 -2.14 -2.93 -0.63
C ALA A 22 -2.37 -4.45 -0.71
N GLY A 23 -2.16 -5.19 0.39
CA GLY A 23 -2.47 -6.62 0.44
C GLY A 23 -3.96 -6.92 0.21
N ALA A 24 -4.85 -6.16 0.83
CA ALA A 24 -6.30 -6.30 0.60
C ALA A 24 -6.71 -6.01 -0.86
N ILE A 25 -6.00 -5.13 -1.56
CA ILE A 25 -6.22 -4.88 -2.99
C ILE A 25 -5.79 -6.09 -3.83
N ASP A 26 -4.63 -6.68 -3.55
CA ASP A 26 -4.18 -7.90 -4.24
C ASP A 26 -5.18 -9.06 -3.99
N ASP A 27 -5.69 -9.16 -2.77
CA ASP A 27 -6.63 -10.21 -2.34
C ASP A 27 -8.08 -9.98 -2.81
N SER A 28 -8.39 -8.83 -3.42
CA SER A 28 -9.76 -8.43 -3.83
C SER A 28 -10.43 -9.39 -4.84
N GLY A 29 -9.69 -10.36 -5.38
CA GLY A 29 -10.23 -11.39 -6.27
C GLY A 29 -10.43 -10.94 -7.71
N ALA A 30 -9.97 -9.74 -8.08
CA ALA A 30 -10.00 -9.23 -9.46
C ALA A 30 -9.34 -10.21 -10.45
N ASP A 31 -8.22 -10.83 -10.06
CA ASP A 31 -7.56 -11.88 -10.83
C ASP A 31 -8.40 -13.15 -10.99
N GLY A 32 -9.16 -13.51 -9.95
CA GLY A 32 -10.08 -14.63 -9.99
C GLY A 32 -11.26 -14.38 -10.93
N LEU A 33 -11.78 -13.15 -10.97
CA LEU A 33 -12.82 -12.74 -11.91
C LEU A 33 -12.31 -12.73 -13.35
N TYR A 34 -11.14 -12.15 -13.60
CA TYR A 34 -10.52 -12.15 -14.92
C TYR A 34 -10.28 -13.58 -15.45
N ARG A 35 -9.72 -14.47 -14.62
CA ARG A 35 -9.51 -15.87 -15.02
C ARG A 35 -10.81 -16.56 -15.38
N ARG A 36 -11.88 -16.38 -14.60
CA ARG A 36 -13.20 -16.98 -14.89
C ARG A 36 -13.87 -16.40 -16.14
N ALA A 37 -13.65 -15.13 -16.44
CA ALA A 37 -14.21 -14.48 -17.62
C ALA A 37 -13.55 -14.94 -18.93
N GLY A 38 -12.30 -15.41 -18.89
CA GLY A 38 -11.53 -15.81 -20.08
C GLY A 38 -11.64 -17.28 -20.50
N VAL A 39 -12.18 -18.17 -19.65
CA VAL A 39 -12.32 -19.60 -20.00
C VAL A 39 -13.61 -19.78 -20.79
N ASP A 40 -13.56 -19.90 -22.12
CA ASP A 40 -14.53 -20.48 -23.10
C ASP A 40 -16.06 -20.36 -22.90
N THR A 41 -16.52 -19.62 -21.89
CA THR A 41 -17.89 -19.70 -21.37
C THR A 41 -18.74 -18.53 -21.85
N TRP A 42 -18.11 -17.43 -22.27
CA TRP A 42 -18.83 -16.23 -22.70
C TRP A 42 -18.15 -15.58 -23.92
N MET A 43 -18.72 -15.81 -25.11
CA MET A 43 -18.26 -15.22 -26.36
C MET A 43 -19.28 -14.21 -26.89
N GLY A 44 -18.80 -13.04 -27.34
CA GLY A 44 -19.61 -11.99 -27.94
C GLY A 44 -19.10 -10.58 -27.62
N PRO A 45 -19.59 -9.53 -28.30
CA PRO A 45 -19.11 -8.15 -28.13
C PRO A 45 -19.19 -7.64 -26.68
N THR A 46 -20.24 -8.03 -25.96
CA THR A 46 -20.42 -7.68 -24.55
C THR A 46 -19.38 -8.36 -23.65
N ALA A 47 -19.03 -9.61 -23.94
CA ALA A 47 -18.00 -10.33 -23.19
C ALA A 47 -16.60 -9.73 -23.44
N ALA A 48 -16.29 -9.34 -24.68
CA ALA A 48 -15.05 -8.65 -25.02
C ALA A 48 -14.92 -7.32 -24.26
N ARG A 49 -15.99 -6.50 -24.26
CA ARG A 49 -16.00 -5.24 -23.49
C ARG A 49 -15.82 -5.47 -21.98
N CYS A 50 -16.46 -6.50 -21.43
CA CYS A 50 -16.30 -6.85 -20.01
C CYS A 50 -14.86 -7.26 -19.69
N LEU A 51 -14.21 -8.04 -20.57
CA LEU A 51 -12.80 -8.43 -20.42
C LEU A 51 -11.86 -7.22 -20.48
N ASP A 52 -12.12 -6.26 -21.36
CA ASP A 52 -11.34 -5.03 -21.45
C ASP A 52 -11.48 -4.16 -20.19
N GLU A 53 -12.71 -4.02 -19.67
CA GLU A 53 -13.00 -3.32 -18.42
C GLU A 53 -12.31 -4.00 -17.23
N LEU A 54 -12.40 -5.34 -17.13
CA LEU A 54 -11.71 -6.12 -16.09
C LEU A 54 -10.19 -6.01 -16.19
N THR A 55 -9.64 -6.02 -17.40
CA THR A 55 -8.19 -5.86 -17.63
C THR A 55 -7.73 -4.47 -17.15
N THR A 56 -8.49 -3.44 -17.49
CA THR A 56 -8.23 -2.06 -17.08
C THR A 56 -8.31 -1.92 -15.56
N ALA A 57 -9.39 -2.43 -14.95
CA ALA A 57 -9.58 -2.39 -13.50
C ALA A 57 -8.46 -3.14 -12.76
N ARG A 58 -8.06 -4.32 -13.24
CA ARG A 58 -6.93 -5.08 -12.67
C ARG A 58 -5.64 -4.27 -12.70
N ARG A 59 -5.34 -3.65 -13.83
CA ARG A 59 -4.14 -2.81 -13.98
C ARG A 59 -4.17 -1.63 -13.00
N GLN A 60 -5.31 -0.94 -12.88
CA GLN A 60 -5.47 0.17 -11.94
C GLN A 60 -5.30 -0.26 -10.49
N LEU A 61 -5.87 -1.41 -10.10
CA LEU A 61 -5.71 -1.97 -8.76
C LEU A 61 -4.25 -2.31 -8.47
N HIS A 62 -3.56 -2.93 -9.43
CA HIS A 62 -2.13 -3.24 -9.29
C HIS A 62 -1.27 -1.97 -9.14
N GLU A 63 -1.50 -0.96 -10.00
CA GLU A 63 -0.80 0.33 -9.93
C GLU A 63 -1.05 1.04 -8.58
N ALA A 64 -2.29 0.98 -8.07
CA ALA A 64 -2.66 1.54 -6.78
C ALA A 64 -1.96 0.82 -5.62
N ALA A 65 -1.94 -0.53 -5.63
CA ALA A 65 -1.25 -1.32 -4.61
C ALA A 65 0.26 -1.01 -4.59
N GLU A 66 0.89 -0.91 -5.77
CA GLU A 66 2.30 -0.50 -5.89
C GLU A 66 2.56 0.92 -5.40
N ALA A 67 1.65 1.86 -5.66
CA ALA A 67 1.74 3.22 -5.13
C ALA A 67 1.68 3.24 -3.60
N LEU A 68 0.78 2.47 -2.98
CA LEU A 68 0.69 2.33 -1.53
C LEU A 68 1.99 1.75 -0.94
N ARG A 69 2.59 0.72 -1.57
CA ARG A 69 3.87 0.13 -1.16
C ARG A 69 5.03 1.13 -1.27
N ARG A 70 5.08 1.93 -2.34
CA ARG A 70 6.08 3.02 -2.48
C ARG A 70 5.94 4.04 -1.36
N THR A 71 4.73 4.50 -1.07
CA THR A 71 4.49 5.47 0.00
C THR A 71 4.84 4.89 1.37
N ALA A 72 4.51 3.62 1.64
CA ALA A 72 4.91 2.95 2.87
C ALA A 72 6.44 2.93 3.07
N ARG A 73 7.21 2.63 2.00
CA ARG A 73 8.69 2.68 2.05
C ARG A 73 9.22 4.08 2.36
N GLN A 74 8.62 5.11 1.77
CA GLN A 74 9.00 6.50 2.05
C GLN A 74 8.72 6.90 3.49
N LEU A 75 7.60 6.43 4.08
CA LEU A 75 7.28 6.67 5.49
C LEU A 75 8.28 6.00 6.43
N ASP A 76 8.70 4.77 6.15
CA ASP A 76 9.72 4.09 6.96
C ASP A 76 11.06 4.84 6.92
N GLN A 77 11.49 5.28 5.73
CA GLN A 77 12.71 6.09 5.60
C GLN A 77 12.63 7.39 6.43
N ARG A 78 11.47 8.05 6.46
CA ARG A 78 11.24 9.23 7.29
C ARG A 78 11.24 8.90 8.78
N ALA A 79 10.70 7.74 9.17
CA ALA A 79 10.73 7.27 10.55
C ALA A 79 12.18 7.04 11.03
N ASP A 80 13.00 6.42 10.19
CA ASP A 80 14.41 6.16 10.51
C ASP A 80 15.22 7.46 10.62
N GLN A 81 14.92 8.45 9.77
CA GLN A 81 15.50 9.80 9.88
C GLN A 81 15.11 10.49 11.19
N ALA A 82 13.83 10.43 11.58
CA ALA A 82 13.34 11.02 12.83
C ALA A 82 14.01 10.37 14.06
N ASP A 83 14.18 9.06 14.05
CA ASP A 83 14.84 8.34 15.13
C ASP A 83 16.35 8.62 15.18
N ALA A 84 17.00 8.81 14.03
CA ALA A 84 18.39 9.20 13.97
C ALA A 84 18.61 10.61 14.55
N LEU A 85 17.75 11.57 14.19
CA LEU A 85 17.78 12.92 14.75
C LEU A 85 17.59 12.90 16.27
N THR A 86 16.60 12.14 16.75
CA THR A 86 16.33 11.99 18.19
C THR A 86 17.53 11.39 18.94
N ARG A 87 18.19 10.40 18.35
CA ARG A 87 19.42 9.82 18.93
C ARG A 87 20.57 10.84 18.99
N LEU A 88 20.75 11.64 17.94
CA LEU A 88 21.79 12.67 17.88
C LEU A 88 21.54 13.80 18.88
N THR A 89 20.29 14.27 19.05
CA THR A 89 19.96 15.31 20.04
C THR A 89 20.14 14.81 21.47
N THR A 90 19.69 13.59 21.75
CA THR A 90 19.85 12.95 23.07
C THR A 90 21.33 12.75 23.41
N ALA A 91 22.15 12.32 22.46
CA ALA A 91 23.59 12.12 22.66
C ALA A 91 24.36 13.44 22.88
N ARG A 92 23.83 14.58 22.43
CA ARG A 92 24.46 15.90 22.57
C ARG A 92 24.20 16.59 23.90
N GLY A 93 23.40 15.98 24.79
CA GLY A 93 23.09 16.53 26.12
C GLY A 93 22.28 17.83 26.13
N LEU A 94 21.68 18.20 24.99
CA LEU A 94 20.78 19.36 24.90
C LEU A 94 19.34 18.88 25.16
N PRO A 95 18.74 19.20 26.32
CA PRO A 95 17.30 19.03 26.49
C PRO A 95 16.58 20.04 25.57
N THR A 96 15.69 19.52 24.73
CA THR A 96 14.65 20.31 24.04
C THR A 96 13.59 20.77 25.03
#